data_AF-A0A1Y2W8Q9-F1
#
_entry.id   AF-A0A1Y2W8Q9-F1
#
_cell.length_a   1.000
_cell.length_b   1.000
_cell.length_c   1.000
_cell.angle_alpha   90.00
_cell.angle_beta   90.00
_cell.angle_gamma   90.00
#
_symmetry.space_group_name_H-M   'P 1'
#
loop_
_entity.id
_entity.type
_entity.pdbx_description
1 polymer ?
#
loop_
_entity_poly.entity_id
_entity_poly.type
_entity_poly.pdbx_seq_one_letter_code
_entity_poly.pdbx_strand_id
1 'polypeptide(L)' 'MPICGAISYADLAVAARVPEQRLESIVRMAITNTLFREQPGGKHIGKSAMSVLLARNNDIYAYATHMCSESARAWRSALS' A
#
# COMPACT_ATOMS: atom_id res chain seq x y z
N MET A 1 -6.40 7.64 4.43
CA MET A 1 -5.48 7.79 5.59
C MET A 1 -5.12 9.26 5.78
N PRO A 2 -5.17 9.79 7.02
CA PRO A 2 -4.92 11.21 7.29
C PRO A 2 -3.56 11.68 6.73
N ILE A 3 -3.47 12.97 6.40
CA ILE A 3 -2.27 13.56 5.77
C ILE A 3 -1.10 13.66 6.76
N CYS A 4 -1.35 13.69 8.08
CA CYS A 4 -0.33 13.82 9.14
C CYS A 4 -0.44 12.75 10.26
N GLY A 5 -1.01 11.58 10.00
CA GLY A 5 -1.20 10.55 11.02
C GLY A 5 -0.61 9.20 10.62
N ALA A 6 -0.28 8.37 11.63
CA ALA A 6 -0.09 6.93 11.43
C ALA A 6 -1.45 6.22 11.57
N ILE A 7 -1.60 5.04 10.97
CA ILE A 7 -2.80 4.20 11.07
C ILE A 7 -2.41 2.82 11.62
N SER A 8 -3.24 2.23 12.48
CA SER A 8 -2.99 0.87 12.95
C SER A 8 -3.26 -0.15 11.83
N TYR A 9 -2.62 -1.32 11.89
CA TYR A 9 -2.92 -2.42 10.95
C TYR A 9 -4.40 -2.82 11.01
N ALA A 10 -4.97 -2.95 12.21
CA ALA A 10 -6.38 -3.27 12.43
C ALA A 10 -7.33 -2.26 11.77
N ASP A 11 -7.12 -0.95 12.00
CA ASP A 11 -7.97 0.09 11.41
C ASP A 11 -7.83 0.13 9.88
N LEU A 12 -6.62 -0.08 9.37
CA LEU A 12 -6.38 -0.14 7.93
C LEU A 12 -7.04 -1.38 7.31
N ALA A 13 -7.03 -2.52 8.00
CA ALA A 13 -7.67 -3.76 7.55
C ALA A 13 -9.19 -3.61 7.46
N VAL A 14 -9.79 -2.98 8.47
CA VAL A 14 -11.22 -2.63 8.48
C VAL A 14 -11.55 -1.68 7.32
N ALA A 15 -10.77 -0.61 7.15
CA ALA A 15 -11.00 0.38 6.09
C ALA A 15 -10.85 -0.22 4.68
N ALA A 16 -9.88 -1.12 4.49
CA ALA A 16 -9.62 -1.79 3.22
C ALA A 16 -10.47 -3.05 2.99
N ARG A 17 -11.25 -3.47 4.00
CA ARG A 17 -12.09 -4.69 3.97
C ARG A 17 -11.31 -5.95 3.61
N VAL A 18 -10.12 -6.10 4.19
CA VAL A 18 -9.27 -7.28 4.01
C VAL A 18 -8.88 -7.86 5.37
N PRO A 19 -8.60 -9.16 5.47
CA PRO A 19 -8.07 -9.74 6.70
C PRO A 19 -6.74 -9.07 7.11
N GLU A 20 -6.59 -8.74 8.38
CA GLU A 20 -5.40 -8.04 8.90
C GLU A 20 -4.11 -8.79 8.58
N GLN A 21 -4.07 -10.11 8.76
CA GLN A 21 -2.90 -10.93 8.40
C GLN A 21 -2.51 -10.83 6.91
N ARG A 22 -3.50 -10.72 6.01
CA ARG A 22 -3.24 -10.54 4.57
C ARG A 22 -2.71 -9.12 4.32
N LEU A 23 -3.31 -8.13 4.97
CA LEU A 23 -2.88 -6.75 4.86
C LEU A 23 -1.43 -6.58 5.33
N GLU A 24 -1.05 -7.18 6.46
CA GLU A 24 0.31 -7.12 6.98
C GLU A 24 1.34 -7.58 5.95
N SER A 25 1.09 -8.70 5.27
CA SER A 25 2.02 -9.21 4.25
C SER A 25 2.14 -8.26 3.06
N ILE A 26 1.04 -7.62 2.64
CA ILE A 26 1.03 -6.61 1.59
C ILE A 26 1.82 -5.37 2.03
N VAL A 27 1.57 -4.89 3.24
CA VAL A 27 2.22 -3.71 3.80
C VAL A 27 3.71 -3.94 4.02
N ARG A 28 4.14 -5.11 4.50
CA ARG A 28 5.56 -5.46 4.62
C ARG A 28 6.28 -5.36 3.28
N MET A 29 5.66 -5.85 2.20
CA MET A 29 6.20 -5.69 0.84
C MET A 29 6.19 -4.22 0.39
N ALA A 30 5.18 -3.43 0.77
CA ALA A 30 5.15 -2.01 0.43
C ALA A 30 6.21 -1.19 1.22
N ILE A 31 6.53 -1.59 2.46
CA ILE A 31 7.61 -1.00 3.26
C ILE A 31 8.98 -1.29 2.65
N THR A 32 9.24 -2.52 2.17
CA THR A 32 10.51 -2.82 1.48
C THR A 32 10.70 -2.01 0.20
N ASN A 33 9.59 -1.66 -0.47
CA ASN A 33 9.58 -0.75 -1.61
C ASN A 33 9.51 0.74 -1.23
N THR A 34 9.69 1.07 0.05
CA THR A 34 9.71 2.45 0.61
C THR A 34 8.39 3.23 0.43
N LEU A 35 7.30 2.55 0.07
CA LEU A 35 5.98 3.18 -0.11
C LEU A 35 5.38 3.60 1.24
N PHE A 36 5.64 2.83 2.29
CA PHE A 36 5.23 3.16 3.66
C PHE A 36 6.41 3.06 4.62
N ARG A 37 6.20 3.54 5.84
CA ARG A 37 7.13 3.35 6.96
C ARG A 37 6.41 2.72 8.13
N GLU A 38 7.02 1.75 8.76
CA GLU A 38 6.52 1.24 10.03
C GLU A 38 6.97 2.14 11.17
N GLN A 39 6.06 2.44 12.09
CA GLN A 39 6.38 3.24 13.27
C GLN A 39 7.02 2.36 14.36
N PRO A 40 7.76 2.97 15.31
CA PRO A 40 8.28 2.26 16.47
C PRO A 40 7.17 1.46 17.17
N GLY A 41 7.45 0.19 17.46
CA GLY A 41 6.49 -0.72 18.07
C GLY A 41 5.66 -1.58 17.09
N GLY A 42 5.85 -1.44 15.77
CA GLY A 42 5.39 -2.42 14.78
C GLY A 42 3.87 -2.57 14.62
N LYS A 43 3.08 -1.67 15.21
CA LYS A 43 1.60 -1.71 15.19
C LYS A 43 0.96 -0.69 14.27
N HIS A 44 1.75 0.28 13.79
CA HIS A 44 1.24 1.41 13.04
C HIS A 44 2.10 1.67 11.80
N ILE A 45 1.43 2.13 10.76
CA ILE A 45 2.01 2.46 9.47
C ILE A 45 1.90 3.96 9.26
N GLY A 46 3.01 4.60 8.91
CA GLY A 46 3.11 5.99 8.52
C GLY A 46 3.30 6.14 7.00
N LYS A 47 3.03 7.35 6.51
CA LYS A 47 3.32 7.72 5.12
C LYS A 47 4.81 7.94 4.90
N SER A 48 5.31 7.51 3.74
CA SER A 48 6.60 7.96 3.19
C SER A 48 6.40 9.09 2.17
N ALA A 49 7.50 9.73 1.76
CA ALA A 49 7.47 10.72 0.67
C ALA A 49 6.83 10.16 -0.62
N MET A 50 7.07 8.88 -0.94
CA MET A 50 6.48 8.22 -2.12
C MET A 50 4.97 8.07 -2.01
N SER A 51 4.45 7.60 -0.86
CA SER A 51 2.99 7.54 -0.66
C SER A 51 2.33 8.91 -0.69
N VAL A 52 3.01 9.96 -0.23
CA VAL A 52 2.50 11.33 -0.28
C VAL A 52 2.46 11.84 -1.72
N LEU A 53 3.51 11.57 -2.51
CA LEU A 53 3.56 11.92 -3.93
C LEU A 53 2.41 11.24 -4.70
N LEU A 54 2.25 9.93 -4.53
CA LEU A 54 1.15 9.17 -5.15
C LEU A 54 -0.22 9.70 -4.74
N ALA A 55 -0.41 10.08 -3.47
CA ALA A 55 -1.68 10.60 -2.99
C ALA A 55 -2.00 12.03 -3.46
N ARG A 56 -1.00 12.80 -3.93
CA ARG A 56 -1.15 14.21 -4.34
C ARG A 56 -1.05 14.42 -5.85
N ASN A 57 -0.56 13.44 -6.60
CA ASN A 57 -0.39 13.54 -8.04
C ASN A 57 -1.20 12.43 -8.73
N ASN A 58 -2.34 12.81 -9.30
CA ASN A 58 -3.26 11.89 -9.96
C ASN A 58 -2.64 11.21 -11.20
N ASP A 59 -1.75 11.87 -11.92
CA ASP A 59 -1.13 11.30 -13.13
C ASP A 59 -0.18 10.15 -12.74
N ILE A 60 0.64 10.37 -11.71
CA ILE A 60 1.53 9.34 -11.17
C ILE A 60 0.70 8.18 -10.59
N TYR A 61 -0.39 8.48 -9.88
CA TYR A 61 -1.28 7.45 -9.36
C TYR A 61 -1.96 6.64 -10.47
N ALA A 62 -2.44 7.29 -11.52
CA ALA A 62 -3.07 6.66 -12.67
C ALA A 62 -2.08 5.76 -13.41
N TYR A 63 -0.85 6.24 -13.64
CA TYR A 63 0.23 5.47 -14.23
C TYR A 63 0.57 4.22 -13.40
N ALA A 64 0.77 4.37 -12.08
CA ALA A 64 1.05 3.26 -11.19
C ALA A 64 -0.09 2.21 -11.20
N THR A 65 -1.34 2.67 -11.20
CA THR A 65 -2.52 1.80 -11.26
C THR A 65 -2.60 1.04 -12.58
N HIS A 66 -2.30 1.70 -13.70
CA HIS A 66 -2.24 1.08 -15.01
C HIS A 66 -1.20 -0.04 -15.05
N MET A 67 0.04 0.28 -14.66
CA MET A 67 1.15 -0.68 -14.63
C MET A 67 0.86 -1.88 -13.71
N CYS A 68 0.26 -1.67 -12.54
CA CYS A 68 -0.15 -2.76 -11.65
C CYS A 68 -1.20 -3.66 -12.29
N SER A 69 -2.17 -3.07 -13.02
CA SER A 69 -3.24 -3.82 -13.68
C SER A 69 -2.72 -4.69 -14.83
N GLU A 70 -1.78 -4.15 -15.62
CA GLU A 70 -1.11 -4.90 -16.68
C GLU A 70 -0.26 -6.03 -16.11
N SER A 71 0.54 -5.75 -15.08
CA SER A 71 1.36 -6.76 -14.39
C SER A 71 0.50 -7.90 -13.85
N ALA A 72 -0.59 -7.58 -13.15
CA ALA A 72 -1.52 -8.58 -12.62
C ALA A 72 -2.21 -9.41 -13.71
N ARG A 73 -2.39 -8.84 -14.92
CA ARG A 73 -2.92 -9.58 -16.08
C ARG A 73 -1.89 -10.55 -16.62
N ALA A 74 -0.65 -10.09 -16.81
CA ALA A 74 0.45 -10.92 -17.31
C ALA A 74 0.72 -12.14 -16.40
N TRP A 75 0.73 -11.94 -15.08
CA TRP A 75 0.87 -13.04 -14.13
C TRP A 75 -0.27 -14.06 -14.21
N ARG A 76 -1.51 -13.60 -14.42
CA ARG A 76 -2.65 -14.51 -14.56
C ARG A 76 -2.59 -15.32 -15.85
N SER A 77 -2.15 -14.73 -16.95
CA SER A 77 -1.97 -15.46 -18.23
C SER A 77 -0.81 -16.45 -18.21
N ALA A 78 0.19 -16.25 -17.35
CA ALA A 78 1.33 -17.17 -17.22
C ALA A 78 1.01 -18.40 -16.36
N LEU A 79 -0.08 -18.36 -15.58
CA LEU A 79 -0.51 -19.43 -14.66
C LEU A 79 -1.73 -20.22 -15.17
N SER A 80 -2.27 -19.85 -16.34
CA SER A 80 -3.39 -20.49 -17.04
C SER A 80 -2.89 -21.33 -18.20
#